data_AF-A0A3M1CQU4-F1
#
_entry.id   AF-A0A3M1CQU4-F1
#
_cell.length_a   1.000
_cell.length_b   1.000
_cell.length_c   1.000
_cell.angle_alpha   90.00
_cell.angle_beta   90.00
_cell.angle_gamma   90.00
#
_symmetry.space_group_name_H-M   'P 1'
#
loop_
_entity.id
_entity.type
_entity.pdbx_description
1 polymer ?
#
loop_
_entity_poly.entity_id
_entity_poly.type
_entity_poly.pdbx_seq_one_letter_code
_entity_poly.pdbx_strand_id
1 'polypeptide(L)'
;VPPEIEEKVVEECHQIFMAREYISQGGIDFASEILESAVGPTKAREIMQRLESSLHTTGFSLLKDIDPKQLGGYLQNEHPQTVALILTQLSPQQAAQVLSELNPELQAEVALRIATMEKISPEVLKEIEQTLEGQFGSNATRDLSVSGGAKAIAEILNLIDSSAEKNILQSLEADDPDLAAEVKNMMFVFDDLILLDDRSVQRLLKEVETKDLAIALKAASEEVKNKIFANVSERVAVMIQEEMEFMGPTRLSDVEAAQGRIVEIVRRLEEEGQVIISGRGGKEDIIV
;
A
#
# COMPACT_ATOMS: atom_id res chain seq x y z
N VAL A 1 -45.43 0.30 33.62
CA VAL A 1 -45.42 0.62 32.17
C VAL A 1 -46.84 0.38 31.67
N PRO A 2 -47.42 1.23 30.83
CA PRO A 2 -48.71 0.95 30.21
C PRO A 2 -48.65 -0.38 29.44
N PRO A 3 -49.65 -1.26 29.53
CA PRO A 3 -49.62 -2.59 28.92
C PRO A 3 -49.38 -2.53 27.40
N GLU A 4 -49.85 -1.48 26.74
CA GLU A 4 -49.61 -1.23 25.30
C GLU A 4 -48.15 -0.95 24.95
N ILE A 5 -47.37 -0.40 25.89
CA ILE A 5 -45.93 -0.16 25.71
C ILE A 5 -45.15 -1.44 26.00
N GLU A 6 -45.60 -2.26 26.95
CA GLU A 6 -44.99 -3.55 27.25
C GLU A 6 -45.13 -4.52 26.07
N GLU A 7 -46.31 -4.58 25.45
CA GLU A 7 -46.57 -5.43 24.27
C GLU A 7 -45.73 -5.00 23.06
N LYS A 8 -45.62 -3.68 22.81
CA LYS A 8 -44.75 -3.15 21.75
C LYS A 8 -43.27 -3.45 21.96
N VAL A 9 -42.77 -3.34 23.20
CA VAL A 9 -41.36 -3.62 23.51
C VAL A 9 -41.07 -5.12 23.40
N VAL A 10 -42.02 -5.98 23.75
CA VAL A 10 -41.89 -7.44 23.55
C VAL A 10 -41.88 -7.78 22.07
N GLU A 11 -42.74 -7.16 21.26
CA GLU A 11 -42.80 -7.38 19.82
C GLU A 11 -41.55 -6.86 19.09
N GLU A 12 -41.04 -5.69 19.48
CA GLU A 12 -39.79 -5.11 18.97
C GLU A 12 -38.57 -5.96 19.36
N CYS A 13 -38.51 -6.44 20.62
CA CYS A 13 -37.50 -7.41 21.04
C CYS A 13 -37.59 -8.70 20.22
N HIS A 14 -38.79 -9.25 20.01
CA HIS A 14 -38.97 -10.47 19.24
C HIS A 14 -38.48 -10.30 17.79
N GLN A 15 -38.79 -9.17 17.14
CA GLN A 15 -38.30 -8.89 15.79
C GLN A 15 -36.78 -8.73 15.74
N ILE A 16 -36.17 -8.09 16.74
CA ILE A 16 -34.71 -7.97 16.85
C ILE A 16 -34.07 -9.35 17.08
N PHE A 17 -34.66 -10.22 17.89
CA PHE A 17 -34.17 -11.58 18.11
C PHE A 17 -34.28 -12.44 16.85
N MET A 18 -35.41 -12.38 16.13
CA MET A 18 -35.57 -13.08 14.85
C MET A 18 -34.56 -12.58 13.82
N ALA A 19 -34.39 -11.26 13.68
CA ALA A 19 -33.38 -10.68 12.78
C ALA A 19 -31.96 -11.15 13.12
N ARG A 20 -31.65 -11.30 14.42
CA ARG A 20 -30.35 -11.82 14.89
C ARG A 20 -30.17 -13.31 14.61
N GLU A 21 -31.25 -14.09 14.66
CA GLU A 21 -31.28 -15.52 14.33
C GLU A 21 -31.13 -15.73 12.81
N TYR A 22 -31.74 -14.89 11.97
CA TYR A 22 -31.54 -14.85 10.52
C TYR A 22 -30.10 -14.46 10.11
N ILE A 23 -29.44 -13.61 10.89
CA ILE A 23 -28.02 -13.26 10.69
C ILE A 23 -27.10 -14.40 11.17
N SER A 24 -27.55 -15.27 12.09
CA SER A 24 -26.78 -16.42 12.61
C SER A 24 -27.01 -17.74 11.86
N GLN A 25 -28.05 -17.89 11.04
CA GLN A 25 -28.34 -19.10 10.23
C GLN A 25 -28.05 -18.94 8.74
N GLY A 26 -27.28 -17.91 8.34
CA GLY A 26 -26.77 -17.79 6.98
C GLY A 26 -25.57 -18.70 6.74
N GLY A 27 -25.82 -19.98 6.41
CA GLY A 27 -24.80 -20.97 6.10
C GLY A 27 -25.14 -21.82 4.87
N ILE A 28 -24.13 -22.56 4.37
CA ILE A 28 -24.22 -23.43 3.18
C ILE A 28 -25.40 -24.42 3.29
N ASP A 29 -25.68 -24.93 4.49
CA ASP A 29 -26.78 -25.88 4.74
C ASP A 29 -28.18 -25.28 4.48
N PHE A 30 -28.42 -24.05 4.94
CA PHE A 30 -29.69 -23.35 4.71
C PHE A 30 -29.86 -22.94 3.26
N ALA A 31 -28.78 -22.50 2.61
CA ALA A 31 -28.77 -22.23 1.18
C ALA A 31 -29.07 -23.50 0.37
N SER A 32 -28.50 -24.64 0.78
CA SER A 32 -28.75 -25.94 0.15
C SER A 32 -30.20 -26.38 0.32
N GLU A 33 -30.79 -26.25 1.52
CA GLU A 33 -32.18 -26.64 1.79
C GLU A 33 -33.19 -25.78 1.02
N ILE A 34 -32.94 -24.48 0.89
CA ILE A 34 -33.72 -23.57 0.04
C ILE A 34 -33.56 -23.92 -1.45
N LEU A 35 -32.34 -24.17 -1.91
CA LEU A 35 -32.07 -24.54 -3.30
C LEU A 35 -32.71 -25.89 -3.66
N GLU A 36 -32.59 -26.90 -2.79
CA GLU A 36 -33.23 -28.20 -2.99
C GLU A 36 -34.76 -28.07 -3.06
N SER A 37 -35.34 -27.24 -2.21
CA SER A 37 -36.78 -26.95 -2.20
C SER A 37 -37.25 -26.17 -3.44
N ALA A 38 -36.41 -25.30 -3.99
CA ALA A 38 -36.77 -24.42 -5.11
C ALA A 38 -36.51 -25.03 -6.51
N VAL A 39 -35.42 -25.78 -6.69
CA VAL A 39 -34.99 -26.30 -8.00
C VAL A 39 -34.84 -27.82 -8.05
N GLY A 40 -35.10 -28.52 -6.94
CA GLY A 40 -35.00 -29.96 -6.83
C GLY A 40 -33.57 -30.46 -6.52
N PRO A 41 -33.43 -31.65 -5.92
CA PRO A 41 -32.19 -32.10 -5.28
C PRO A 41 -31.02 -32.25 -6.26
N THR A 42 -31.27 -32.72 -7.49
CA THR A 42 -30.22 -32.92 -8.50
C THR A 42 -29.63 -31.59 -8.98
N LYS A 43 -30.48 -30.59 -9.20
CA LYS A 43 -30.09 -29.29 -9.76
C LYS A 43 -29.52 -28.36 -8.69
N ALA A 44 -30.06 -28.45 -7.48
CA ALA A 44 -29.49 -27.81 -6.31
C ALA A 44 -28.07 -28.30 -6.06
N ARG A 45 -27.83 -29.62 -6.09
CA ARG A 45 -26.48 -30.18 -5.90
C ARG A 45 -25.49 -29.73 -6.98
N GLU A 46 -25.92 -29.60 -8.23
CA GLU A 46 -25.08 -29.07 -9.31
C GLU A 46 -24.75 -27.58 -9.11
N ILE A 47 -25.71 -26.78 -8.67
CA ILE A 47 -25.51 -25.36 -8.36
C ILE A 47 -24.59 -25.20 -7.14
N MET A 48 -24.81 -26.00 -6.09
CA MET A 48 -24.00 -26.02 -4.88
C MET A 48 -22.57 -26.44 -5.18
N GLN A 49 -22.35 -27.50 -5.98
CA GLN A 49 -21.03 -27.94 -6.39
C GLN A 49 -20.29 -26.88 -7.23
N ARG A 50 -21.03 -26.17 -8.10
CA ARG A 50 -20.47 -25.01 -8.83
C ARG A 50 -20.12 -23.86 -7.89
N LEU A 51 -20.98 -23.58 -6.91
CA LEU A 51 -20.74 -22.56 -5.90
C LEU A 51 -19.50 -22.93 -5.06
N GLU A 52 -19.41 -24.15 -4.54
CA GLU A 52 -18.26 -24.68 -3.81
C GLU A 52 -16.98 -24.58 -4.63
N SER A 53 -17.00 -24.95 -5.91
CA SER A 53 -15.84 -24.80 -6.79
C SER A 53 -15.44 -23.34 -7.06
N SER A 54 -16.37 -22.39 -6.92
CA SER A 54 -16.12 -20.95 -7.05
C SER A 54 -15.75 -20.27 -5.72
N LEU A 55 -16.11 -20.89 -4.60
CA LEU A 55 -15.90 -20.38 -3.23
C LEU A 55 -14.65 -20.99 -2.58
N HIS A 56 -14.22 -22.17 -3.02
CA HIS A 56 -12.90 -22.69 -2.69
C HIS A 56 -11.86 -21.94 -3.53
N THR A 57 -11.26 -20.91 -2.94
CA THR A 57 -9.89 -20.52 -3.27
C THR A 57 -9.03 -21.77 -3.11
N THR A 58 -8.67 -22.42 -4.22
CA THR A 58 -7.72 -23.55 -4.20
C THR A 58 -6.40 -23.08 -3.58
N GLY A 59 -5.65 -23.94 -2.88
CA GLY A 59 -4.32 -23.56 -2.37
C GLY A 59 -3.41 -22.91 -3.43
N PHE A 60 -3.58 -23.28 -4.71
CA PHE A 60 -2.90 -22.65 -5.85
C PHE A 60 -3.43 -21.27 -6.24
N SER A 61 -4.69 -20.95 -5.94
CA SER A 61 -5.22 -19.60 -6.13
C SER A 61 -4.53 -18.59 -5.20
N LEU A 62 -4.18 -18.99 -3.98
CA LEU A 62 -3.38 -18.18 -3.07
C LEU A 62 -2.01 -17.86 -3.65
N LEU A 63 -1.40 -18.82 -4.37
CA LEU A 63 -0.10 -18.59 -4.99
C LEU A 63 -0.11 -17.48 -6.05
N LYS A 64 -1.27 -17.18 -6.66
CA LYS A 64 -1.36 -16.11 -7.67
C LYS A 64 -1.07 -14.73 -7.10
N ASP A 65 -1.37 -14.54 -5.82
CA ASP A 65 -1.22 -13.26 -5.12
C ASP A 65 0.11 -13.16 -4.35
N ILE A 66 0.93 -14.21 -4.37
CA ILE A 66 2.25 -14.24 -3.71
C ILE A 66 3.31 -13.62 -4.62
N ASP A 67 4.18 -12.80 -4.02
CA ASP A 67 5.33 -12.22 -4.70
C ASP A 67 6.26 -13.33 -5.25
N PRO A 68 6.61 -13.30 -6.56
CA PRO A 68 7.45 -14.31 -7.20
C PRO A 68 8.81 -14.54 -6.51
N LYS A 69 9.39 -13.53 -5.88
CA LYS A 69 10.66 -13.65 -5.14
C LYS A 69 10.49 -14.42 -3.85
N GLN A 70 9.41 -14.17 -3.12
CA GLN A 70 9.09 -14.93 -1.91
C GLN A 70 8.82 -16.39 -2.23
N LEU A 71 8.03 -16.64 -3.28
CA LEU A 71 7.76 -18.00 -3.74
C LEU A 71 9.03 -18.69 -4.24
N GLY A 72 9.88 -17.99 -5.00
CA GLY A 72 11.17 -18.50 -5.46
C GLY A 72 12.11 -18.86 -4.31
N GLY A 73 12.21 -18.00 -3.29
CA GLY A 73 13.01 -18.25 -2.10
C GLY A 73 12.54 -19.46 -1.28
N TYR A 74 11.23 -19.67 -1.18
CA TYR A 74 10.67 -20.88 -0.56
C TYR A 74 11.01 -22.14 -1.38
N LEU A 75 10.80 -22.09 -2.70
CA LEU A 75 10.99 -23.23 -3.60
C LEU A 75 12.45 -23.61 -3.83
N GLN A 76 13.40 -22.76 -3.43
CA GLN A 76 14.83 -23.00 -3.62
C GLN A 76 15.35 -24.25 -2.88
N ASN A 77 14.68 -24.67 -1.81
CA ASN A 77 15.05 -25.85 -1.03
C ASN A 77 14.11 -27.05 -1.28
N GLU A 78 13.15 -26.92 -2.20
CA GLU A 78 12.19 -27.96 -2.51
C GLU A 78 12.70 -28.92 -3.59
N HIS A 79 12.14 -30.14 -3.62
CA HIS A 79 12.53 -31.12 -4.63
C HIS A 79 12.13 -30.65 -6.05
N PRO A 80 12.97 -30.81 -7.09
CA PRO A 80 12.71 -30.30 -8.44
C PRO A 80 11.35 -30.71 -9.03
N GLN A 81 10.90 -31.93 -8.70
CA GLN A 81 9.57 -32.42 -9.11
C GLN A 81 8.40 -31.64 -8.47
N THR A 82 8.55 -31.24 -7.21
CA THR A 82 7.54 -30.45 -6.46
C THR A 82 7.48 -29.04 -7.02
N VAL A 83 8.64 -28.43 -7.25
CA VAL A 83 8.76 -27.10 -7.87
C VAL A 83 8.12 -27.11 -9.26
N ALA A 84 8.43 -28.10 -10.10
CA ALA A 84 7.83 -28.25 -11.41
C ALA A 84 6.30 -28.35 -11.35
N LEU A 85 5.77 -29.14 -10.40
CA LEU A 85 4.33 -29.27 -10.21
C LEU A 85 3.69 -27.93 -9.81
N ILE A 86 4.29 -27.21 -8.86
CA ILE A 86 3.80 -25.90 -8.42
C ILE A 86 3.80 -24.89 -9.57
N LEU A 87 4.89 -24.81 -10.35
CA LEU A 87 5.00 -23.88 -11.48
C LEU A 87 3.95 -24.15 -12.58
N THR A 88 3.54 -25.41 -12.80
CA THR A 88 2.48 -25.74 -13.78
C THR A 88 1.09 -25.24 -13.38
N GLN A 89 0.89 -24.89 -12.11
CA GLN A 89 -0.38 -24.33 -11.61
C GLN A 89 -0.42 -22.80 -11.65
N LEU A 90 0.72 -22.14 -11.94
CA LEU A 90 0.81 -20.68 -12.05
C LEU A 90 0.52 -20.19 -13.47
N SER A 91 0.30 -18.88 -13.60
CA SER A 91 0.30 -18.24 -14.92
C SER A 91 1.69 -18.33 -15.56
N PRO A 92 1.81 -18.42 -16.90
CA PRO A 92 3.11 -18.50 -17.57
C PRO A 92 4.07 -17.37 -17.19
N GLN A 93 3.54 -16.15 -16.99
CA GLN A 93 4.30 -14.96 -16.61
C GLN A 93 4.87 -15.09 -15.20
N GLN A 94 4.05 -15.49 -14.24
CA GLN A 94 4.47 -15.67 -12.85
C GLN A 94 5.43 -16.86 -12.72
N ALA A 95 5.15 -17.97 -13.41
CA ALA A 95 6.04 -19.13 -13.45
C ALA A 95 7.43 -18.76 -13.99
N ALA A 96 7.51 -17.91 -15.02
CA ALA A 96 8.78 -17.44 -15.56
C ALA A 96 9.56 -16.57 -14.55
N GLN A 97 8.86 -15.69 -13.83
CA GLN A 97 9.47 -14.87 -12.76
C GLN A 97 10.00 -15.75 -11.63
N VAL A 98 9.18 -16.67 -11.11
CA VAL A 98 9.60 -17.60 -10.03
C VAL A 98 10.76 -18.47 -10.49
N LEU A 99 10.72 -19.02 -11.71
CA LEU A 99 11.82 -19.80 -12.26
C LEU A 99 13.11 -18.98 -12.31
N SER A 100 13.04 -17.69 -12.66
CA SER A 100 14.23 -16.82 -12.72
C SER A 100 14.88 -16.54 -11.37
N GLU A 101 14.13 -16.69 -10.26
CA GLU A 101 14.63 -16.52 -8.89
C GLU A 101 15.31 -17.80 -8.34
N LEU A 102 15.12 -18.95 -9.00
CA LEU A 102 15.79 -20.20 -8.63
C LEU A 102 17.27 -20.20 -9.05
N ASN A 103 18.08 -21.05 -8.42
CA ASN A 103 19.48 -21.19 -8.83
C ASN A 103 19.59 -21.88 -10.22
N PRO A 104 20.68 -21.67 -10.98
CA PRO A 104 20.78 -22.16 -12.35
C PRO A 104 20.67 -23.68 -12.53
N GLU A 105 21.11 -24.44 -11.52
CA GLU A 105 21.05 -25.91 -11.52
C GLU A 105 19.60 -26.40 -11.39
N LEU A 106 18.87 -25.85 -10.42
CA LEU A 106 17.46 -26.15 -10.21
C LEU A 106 16.58 -25.65 -11.36
N GLN A 107 16.88 -24.50 -11.95
CA GLN A 107 16.19 -23.99 -13.14
C GLN A 107 16.17 -25.00 -14.28
N ALA A 108 17.34 -25.55 -14.61
CA ALA A 108 17.49 -26.50 -15.70
C ALA A 108 16.75 -27.82 -15.41
N GLU A 109 16.86 -28.32 -14.18
CA GLU A 109 16.19 -29.55 -13.79
C GLU A 109 14.66 -29.40 -13.76
N VAL A 110 14.15 -28.31 -13.19
CA VAL A 110 12.72 -28.00 -13.13
C VAL A 110 12.13 -27.83 -14.52
N ALA A 111 12.82 -27.10 -15.42
CA ALA A 111 12.36 -26.93 -16.81
C ALA A 111 12.27 -28.28 -17.54
N LEU A 112 13.25 -29.17 -17.35
CA LEU A 112 13.22 -30.52 -17.92
C LEU A 112 12.05 -31.35 -17.38
N ARG A 113 11.77 -31.27 -16.07
CA ARG A 113 10.61 -31.95 -15.46
C ARG A 113 9.30 -31.43 -16.05
N ILE A 114 9.09 -30.10 -16.09
CA ILE A 114 7.88 -29.51 -16.68
C ILE A 114 7.66 -30.01 -18.13
N ALA A 115 8.74 -30.12 -18.92
CA ALA A 115 8.66 -30.56 -20.30
C ALA A 115 8.39 -32.07 -20.48
N THR A 116 8.68 -32.90 -19.46
CA THR A 116 8.62 -34.38 -19.54
C THR A 116 7.56 -35.01 -18.64
N MET A 117 6.93 -34.20 -17.77
CA MET A 117 5.90 -34.66 -16.84
C MET A 117 4.63 -35.08 -17.58
N GLU A 118 4.09 -36.23 -17.18
CA GLU A 118 2.80 -36.75 -17.67
C GLU A 118 1.67 -36.38 -16.68
N LYS A 119 0.61 -37.20 -16.62
CA LYS A 119 -0.55 -36.93 -15.75
C LYS A 119 -0.16 -36.97 -14.27
N ILE A 120 -0.59 -35.96 -13.52
CA ILE A 120 -0.42 -35.87 -12.07
C ILE A 120 -1.68 -36.43 -11.38
N SER A 121 -1.49 -37.19 -10.29
CA SER A 121 -2.61 -37.67 -9.49
C SER A 121 -3.29 -36.49 -8.76
N PRO A 122 -4.62 -36.37 -8.80
CA PRO A 122 -5.35 -35.36 -8.04
C PRO A 122 -5.07 -35.41 -6.52
N GLU A 123 -4.74 -36.58 -5.99
CA GLU A 123 -4.42 -36.77 -4.57
C GLU A 123 -3.12 -36.06 -4.18
N VAL A 124 -2.09 -36.16 -5.05
CA VAL A 124 -0.79 -35.50 -4.86
C VAL A 124 -0.93 -33.98 -4.98
N LEU A 125 -1.77 -33.53 -5.92
CA LEU A 125 -2.07 -32.12 -6.09
C LEU A 125 -2.70 -31.54 -4.82
N LYS A 126 -3.67 -32.24 -4.23
CA LYS A 126 -4.37 -31.84 -3.00
C LYS A 126 -3.45 -31.81 -1.77
N GLU A 127 -2.53 -32.75 -1.66
CA GLU A 127 -1.55 -32.78 -0.55
C GLU A 127 -0.60 -31.58 -0.60
N ILE A 128 -0.19 -31.19 -1.81
CA ILE A 128 0.62 -29.98 -2.03
C ILE A 128 -0.20 -28.73 -1.73
N GLU A 129 -1.46 -28.65 -2.15
CA GLU A 129 -2.35 -27.53 -1.80
C GLU A 129 -2.46 -27.35 -0.28
N GLN A 130 -2.69 -28.42 0.48
CA GLN A 130 -2.81 -28.34 1.94
C GLN A 130 -1.51 -27.87 2.61
N THR A 131 -0.37 -28.31 2.09
CA THR A 131 0.95 -27.88 2.57
C THR A 131 1.18 -26.39 2.30
N LEU A 132 0.82 -25.94 1.09
CA LEU A 132 0.92 -24.53 0.70
C LEU A 132 -0.08 -23.65 1.45
N GLU A 133 -1.30 -24.11 1.70
CA GLU A 133 -2.28 -23.42 2.55
C GLU A 133 -1.81 -23.31 3.99
N GLY A 134 -1.13 -24.32 4.54
CA GLY A 134 -0.51 -24.21 5.87
C GLY A 134 0.60 -23.14 5.91
N GLN A 135 1.49 -23.18 4.91
CA GLN A 135 2.69 -22.34 4.85
C GLN A 135 2.40 -20.89 4.44
N PHE A 136 1.43 -20.69 3.54
CA PHE A 136 1.06 -19.40 2.97
C PHE A 136 -0.34 -18.94 3.36
N GLY A 137 -1.27 -19.80 3.75
CA GLY A 137 -2.59 -19.38 4.25
C GLY A 137 -2.55 -18.75 5.64
N SER A 138 -1.56 -19.12 6.47
CA SER A 138 -1.29 -18.46 7.76
C SER A 138 -0.31 -17.28 7.66
N ASN A 139 0.41 -17.17 6.54
CA ASN A 139 1.33 -16.07 6.24
C ASN A 139 0.77 -15.04 5.23
N ALA A 140 -0.31 -15.34 4.50
CA ALA A 140 -1.07 -14.38 3.69
C ALA A 140 -1.78 -13.33 4.56
N THR A 141 -1.86 -13.56 5.88
CA THR A 141 -2.28 -12.57 6.88
C THR A 141 -1.12 -11.88 7.59
N ARG A 142 0.14 -12.27 7.33
CA ARG A 142 1.32 -11.63 7.95
C ARG A 142 2.25 -10.90 7.00
N ASP A 143 2.15 -11.16 5.70
CA ASP A 143 2.62 -10.22 4.69
C ASP A 143 1.41 -9.71 3.92
N LEU A 144 0.62 -8.85 4.59
CA LEU A 144 0.06 -7.73 3.87
C LEU A 144 1.23 -7.17 3.04
N SER A 145 1.05 -7.08 1.72
CA SER A 145 1.71 -6.02 0.98
C SER A 145 1.76 -4.80 1.88
N VAL A 146 2.92 -4.17 2.05
CA VAL A 146 3.04 -2.92 2.81
C VAL A 146 2.23 -1.86 2.05
N SER A 147 0.91 -1.95 2.18
CA SER A 147 -0.13 -1.08 1.66
C SER A 147 -0.65 -0.18 2.80
N GLY A 148 0.05 -0.22 3.93
CA GLY A 148 -0.14 0.56 5.15
C GLY A 148 1.17 0.57 5.95
N GLY A 149 1.31 1.53 6.86
CA GLY A 149 2.54 1.79 7.62
C GLY A 149 2.91 3.27 7.59
N ALA A 150 3.96 3.65 8.32
CA ALA A 150 4.36 5.05 8.44
C ALA A 150 4.58 5.73 7.07
N LYS A 151 5.09 4.97 6.09
CA LYS A 151 5.34 5.46 4.72
C LYS A 151 4.06 5.74 3.95
N ALA A 152 3.11 4.80 3.96
CA ALA A 152 1.86 4.93 3.23
C ALA A 152 1.00 6.07 3.79
N ILE A 153 0.93 6.20 5.12
CA ILE A 153 0.22 7.33 5.74
C ILE A 153 0.97 8.64 5.51
N ALA A 154 2.31 8.66 5.54
CA ALA A 154 3.07 9.86 5.19
C ALA A 154 2.78 10.31 3.76
N GLU A 155 2.79 9.41 2.77
CA GLU A 155 2.44 9.71 1.38
C GLU A 155 1.03 10.30 1.24
N ILE A 156 0.04 9.73 1.94
CA ILE A 156 -1.33 10.27 1.98
C ILE A 156 -1.37 11.64 2.65
N LEU A 157 -0.69 11.80 3.78
CA LEU A 157 -0.65 13.06 4.55
C LEU A 157 0.03 14.19 3.76
N ASN A 158 0.98 13.88 2.87
CA ASN A 158 1.58 14.88 1.98
C ASN A 158 0.60 15.42 0.91
N LEU A 159 -0.53 14.75 0.67
CA LEU A 159 -1.48 15.08 -0.40
C LEU A 159 -2.77 15.73 0.10
N ILE A 160 -3.02 15.73 1.41
CA ILE A 160 -4.22 16.34 2.01
C ILE A 160 -3.90 17.75 2.52
N ASP A 161 -4.94 18.50 2.87
CA ASP A 161 -4.75 19.86 3.41
C ASP A 161 -4.09 19.85 4.81
N SER A 162 -3.31 20.89 5.08
CA SER A 162 -2.54 21.09 6.32
C SER A 162 -3.39 21.06 7.59
N SER A 163 -4.70 21.34 7.51
CA SER A 163 -5.59 21.26 8.68
C SER A 163 -5.94 19.81 9.02
N ALA A 164 -6.27 18.99 8.02
CA ALA A 164 -6.52 17.57 8.18
C ALA A 164 -5.23 16.83 8.59
N GLU A 165 -4.11 17.18 7.97
CA GLU A 165 -2.78 16.66 8.29
C GLU A 165 -2.43 16.83 9.78
N LYS A 166 -2.51 18.06 10.30
CA LYS A 166 -2.20 18.37 11.70
C LYS A 166 -3.10 17.63 12.68
N ASN A 167 -4.40 17.55 12.38
CA ASN A 167 -5.35 16.84 13.23
C ASN A 167 -5.04 15.33 13.28
N ILE A 168 -4.71 14.72 12.13
CA ILE A 168 -4.37 13.30 12.06
C ILE A 168 -3.04 13.04 12.78
N LEU A 169 -2.01 13.86 12.55
CA LEU A 169 -0.72 13.73 13.25
C LEU A 169 -0.84 13.92 14.76
N GLN A 170 -1.68 14.87 15.22
CA GLN A 170 -1.88 15.09 16.65
C GLN A 170 -2.62 13.93 17.33
N SER A 171 -3.59 13.34 16.63
CA SER A 171 -4.25 12.11 17.09
C SER A 171 -3.27 10.94 17.13
N LEU A 172 -2.42 10.81 16.10
CA LEU A 172 -1.42 9.76 16.02
C LEU A 172 -0.36 9.90 17.13
N GLU A 173 0.07 11.12 17.44
CA GLU A 173 1.05 11.41 18.49
C GLU A 173 0.50 11.17 19.91
N ALA A 174 -0.83 11.29 20.09
CA ALA A 174 -1.49 10.97 21.35
C ALA A 174 -1.58 9.46 21.60
N ASP A 175 -1.78 8.67 20.55
CA ASP A 175 -1.94 7.21 20.63
C ASP A 175 -0.61 6.46 20.54
N ASP A 176 0.29 6.88 19.64
CA ASP A 176 1.60 6.27 19.38
C ASP A 176 2.64 7.35 18.97
N PRO A 177 3.41 7.88 19.94
CA PRO A 177 4.43 8.91 19.69
C PRO A 177 5.54 8.44 18.75
N ASP A 178 5.92 7.16 18.80
CA ASP A 178 7.02 6.61 18.01
C ASP A 178 6.60 6.48 16.54
N LEU A 179 5.38 6.00 16.28
CA LEU A 179 4.80 5.96 14.94
C LEU A 179 4.59 7.37 14.37
N ALA A 180 4.12 8.32 15.18
CA ALA A 180 3.97 9.71 14.73
C ALA A 180 5.32 10.34 14.35
N ALA A 181 6.38 10.04 15.10
CA ALA A 181 7.74 10.46 14.76
C ALA A 181 8.23 9.79 13.46
N GLU A 182 7.95 8.49 13.28
CA GLU A 182 8.30 7.76 12.05
C GLU A 182 7.59 8.34 10.82
N VAL A 183 6.30 8.64 10.92
CA VAL A 183 5.51 9.28 9.86
C VAL A 183 6.04 10.68 9.54
N LYS A 184 6.30 11.52 10.56
CA LYS A 184 6.90 12.85 10.38
C LYS A 184 8.26 12.75 9.67
N ASN A 185 9.11 11.81 10.04
CA ASN A 185 10.40 11.59 9.38
C ASN A 185 10.25 11.17 7.90
N MET A 186 9.14 10.51 7.55
CA MET A 186 8.80 10.10 6.19
C MET A 186 8.08 11.19 5.39
N MET A 187 7.60 12.25 6.03
CA MET A 187 7.15 13.47 5.34
C MET A 187 8.35 14.35 5.03
N PHE A 188 8.48 14.77 3.77
CA PHE A 188 9.38 15.88 3.43
C PHE A 188 8.51 17.12 3.36
N VAL A 189 8.64 17.98 4.37
CA VAL A 189 7.86 19.21 4.48
C VAL A 189 8.66 20.39 3.90
N PHE A 190 7.98 21.51 3.65
CA PHE A 190 8.65 22.69 3.09
C PHE A 190 9.78 23.23 3.98
N ASP A 191 9.67 23.07 5.30
CA ASP A 191 10.74 23.47 6.23
C ASP A 191 12.00 22.59 6.10
N ASP A 192 11.90 21.38 5.54
CA ASP A 192 13.04 20.48 5.31
C ASP A 192 13.95 20.94 4.16
N LEU A 193 13.60 22.03 3.46
CA LEU A 193 14.48 22.67 2.48
C LEU A 193 15.84 23.06 3.06
N ILE A 194 15.94 23.25 4.39
CA ILE A 194 17.22 23.49 5.08
C ILE A 194 18.17 22.29 5.01
N LEU A 195 17.65 21.07 4.82
CA LEU A 195 18.43 19.82 4.73
C LEU A 195 19.08 19.63 3.35
N LEU A 196 18.69 20.43 2.37
CA LEU A 196 19.28 20.43 1.04
C LEU A 196 20.66 21.11 1.06
N ASP A 197 21.61 20.51 0.34
CA ASP A 197 22.87 21.19 0.06
C ASP A 197 22.66 22.38 -0.90
N ASP A 198 23.60 23.31 -0.94
CA ASP A 198 23.45 24.55 -1.72
C ASP A 198 23.27 24.29 -3.22
N ARG A 199 23.90 23.23 -3.74
CA ARG A 199 23.73 22.82 -5.14
C ARG A 199 22.31 22.34 -5.42
N SER A 200 21.73 21.54 -4.53
CA SER A 200 20.34 21.08 -4.65
C SER A 200 19.36 22.24 -4.59
N VAL A 201 19.56 23.19 -3.68
CA VAL A 201 18.71 24.40 -3.60
C VAL A 201 18.80 25.20 -4.91
N GLN A 202 20.00 25.41 -5.45
CA GLN A 202 20.17 26.10 -6.74
C GLN A 202 19.54 25.35 -7.92
N ARG A 203 19.51 24.01 -7.87
CA ARG A 203 18.86 23.19 -8.90
C ARG A 203 17.34 23.32 -8.83
N LEU A 204 16.78 23.22 -7.63
CA LEU A 204 15.36 23.43 -7.34
C LEU A 204 14.90 24.80 -7.85
N LEU A 205 15.63 25.86 -7.48
CA LEU A 205 15.28 27.24 -7.82
C LEU A 205 15.25 27.53 -9.34
N LYS A 206 15.83 26.67 -10.18
CA LYS A 206 15.71 26.78 -11.65
C LYS A 206 14.36 26.26 -12.18
N GLU A 207 13.63 25.47 -11.41
CA GLU A 207 12.33 24.89 -11.81
C GLU A 207 11.14 25.55 -11.12
N VAL A 208 11.39 26.36 -10.10
CA VAL A 208 10.34 27.08 -9.36
C VAL A 208 10.17 28.49 -9.95
N GLU A 209 8.93 28.86 -10.28
CA GLU A 209 8.62 30.21 -10.73
C GLU A 209 8.75 31.23 -9.58
N THR A 210 9.27 32.43 -9.87
CA THR A 210 9.48 33.50 -8.87
C THR A 210 8.20 33.82 -8.08
N LYS A 211 7.05 33.83 -8.76
CA LYS A 211 5.76 34.08 -8.14
C LYS A 211 5.37 33.00 -7.13
N ASP A 212 5.60 31.73 -7.47
CA ASP A 212 5.26 30.61 -6.59
C ASP A 212 6.18 30.58 -5.37
N LEU A 213 7.47 30.84 -5.59
CA LEU A 213 8.45 30.99 -4.53
C LEU A 213 8.11 32.16 -3.60
N ALA A 214 7.71 33.31 -4.15
CA ALA A 214 7.31 34.48 -3.38
C ALA A 214 6.10 34.17 -2.48
N ILE A 215 5.08 33.46 -2.99
CA ILE A 215 3.92 33.03 -2.20
C ILE A 215 4.36 32.10 -1.06
N ALA A 216 5.13 31.07 -1.38
CA ALA A 216 5.56 30.05 -0.42
C ALA A 216 6.40 30.62 0.73
N LEU A 217 7.25 31.61 0.44
CA LEU A 217 8.13 32.25 1.43
C LEU A 217 7.41 33.17 2.42
N LYS A 218 6.14 33.54 2.21
CA LYS A 218 5.44 34.47 3.13
C LYS A 218 5.19 33.88 4.51
N ALA A 219 4.93 32.58 4.60
CA ALA A 219 4.76 31.86 5.86
C ALA A 219 5.96 30.95 6.20
N ALA A 220 7.06 31.05 5.46
CA ALA A 220 8.25 30.26 5.71
C ALA A 220 9.00 30.75 6.95
N SER A 221 9.69 29.82 7.61
CA SER A 221 10.64 30.13 8.69
C SER A 221 11.79 31.02 8.19
N GLU A 222 12.38 31.81 9.10
CA GLU A 222 13.53 32.66 8.75
C GLU A 222 14.74 31.83 8.28
N GLU A 223 14.89 30.60 8.80
CA GLU A 223 15.95 29.68 8.38
C GLU A 223 15.80 29.29 6.90
N VAL A 224 14.59 28.91 6.48
CA VAL A 224 14.30 28.59 5.07
C VAL A 224 14.49 29.82 4.19
N LYS A 225 13.98 31.00 4.59
CA LYS A 225 14.19 32.25 3.84
C LYS A 225 15.67 32.52 3.64
N ASN A 226 16.47 32.45 4.71
CA ASN A 226 17.91 32.68 4.65
C ASN A 226 18.61 31.67 3.73
N LYS A 227 18.24 30.39 3.81
CA LYS A 227 18.79 29.33 2.94
C LYS A 227 18.49 29.59 1.46
N ILE A 228 17.27 30.02 1.14
CA ILE A 228 16.85 30.37 -0.23
C ILE A 228 17.58 31.62 -0.70
N PHE A 229 17.58 32.70 0.10
CA PHE A 229 18.22 33.96 -0.28
C PHE A 229 19.74 33.85 -0.42
N ALA A 230 20.40 32.96 0.34
CA ALA A 230 21.82 32.65 0.18
C ALA A 230 22.15 31.95 -1.14
N ASN A 231 21.15 31.32 -1.79
CA ASN A 231 21.32 30.51 -3.00
C ASN A 231 20.76 31.15 -4.28
N VAL A 232 20.32 32.41 -4.21
CA VAL A 232 19.92 33.21 -5.37
C VAL A 232 20.88 34.38 -5.59
N SER A 233 20.91 34.90 -6.81
CA SER A 233 21.61 36.17 -7.07
C SER A 233 20.87 37.34 -6.39
N GLU A 234 21.61 38.41 -6.06
CA GLU A 234 21.05 39.64 -5.47
C GLU A 234 19.86 40.20 -6.27
N ARG A 235 19.96 40.19 -7.61
CA ARG A 235 18.86 40.59 -8.50
C ARG A 235 17.61 39.73 -8.30
N VAL A 236 17.76 38.42 -8.17
CA VAL A 236 16.63 37.49 -7.96
C VAL A 236 16.05 37.65 -6.57
N ALA A 237 16.88 37.85 -5.55
CA ALA A 237 16.43 38.16 -4.20
C ALA A 237 15.52 39.40 -4.17
N VAL A 238 15.93 40.48 -4.83
CA VAL A 238 15.13 41.70 -4.96
C VAL A 238 13.80 41.43 -5.66
N MET A 239 13.80 40.69 -6.79
CA MET A 239 12.55 40.35 -7.49
C MET A 239 11.58 39.54 -6.63
N ILE A 240 12.08 38.59 -5.83
CA ILE A 240 11.25 37.81 -4.91
C ILE A 240 10.65 38.71 -3.83
N GLN A 241 11.46 39.59 -3.24
CA GLN A 241 11.00 40.53 -2.20
C GLN A 241 9.96 41.52 -2.73
N GLU A 242 10.19 42.10 -3.91
CA GLU A 242 9.23 42.99 -4.57
C GLU A 242 7.90 42.28 -4.88
N GLU A 243 7.96 41.03 -5.36
CA GLU A 243 6.75 40.23 -5.61
C GLU A 243 6.01 39.94 -4.28
N MET A 244 6.72 39.58 -3.21
CA MET A 244 6.12 39.34 -1.89
C MET A 244 5.37 40.57 -1.36
N GLU A 245 5.95 41.77 -1.55
CA GLU A 245 5.33 43.04 -1.18
C GLU A 245 4.13 43.36 -2.07
N PHE A 246 4.29 43.23 -3.40
CA PHE A 246 3.25 43.51 -4.38
C PHE A 246 1.99 42.68 -4.17
N MET A 247 2.15 41.40 -3.81
CA MET A 247 1.04 40.48 -3.57
C MET A 247 0.20 40.82 -2.34
N GLY A 248 0.70 41.63 -1.39
CA GLY A 248 -0.05 42.00 -0.19
C GLY A 248 -0.48 40.79 0.67
N PRO A 249 -1.45 40.91 1.58
CA PRO A 249 -1.90 39.78 2.40
C PRO A 249 -2.39 38.59 1.55
N THR A 250 -1.81 37.41 1.77
CA THR A 250 -2.12 36.18 1.03
C THR A 250 -2.81 35.18 1.96
N ARG A 251 -3.76 34.38 1.45
CA ARG A 251 -4.44 33.38 2.27
C ARG A 251 -3.48 32.26 2.62
N LEU A 252 -3.58 31.75 3.85
CA LEU A 252 -2.75 30.63 4.31
C LEU A 252 -2.88 29.41 3.39
N SER A 253 -4.09 29.12 2.90
CA SER A 253 -4.35 28.03 1.93
C SER A 253 -3.55 28.18 0.62
N ASP A 254 -3.37 29.41 0.14
CA ASP A 254 -2.65 29.65 -1.11
C ASP A 254 -1.13 29.49 -0.90
N VAL A 255 -0.65 29.83 0.30
CA VAL A 255 0.73 29.63 0.72
C VAL A 255 1.04 28.14 0.86
N GLU A 256 0.20 27.38 1.54
CA GLU A 256 0.36 25.93 1.69
C GLU A 256 0.33 25.21 0.34
N ALA A 257 -0.56 25.63 -0.57
CA ALA A 257 -0.59 25.08 -1.93
C ALA A 257 0.69 25.37 -2.73
N ALA A 258 1.29 26.56 -2.56
CA ALA A 258 2.58 26.90 -3.18
C ALA A 258 3.73 26.10 -2.58
N GLN A 259 3.76 25.95 -1.26
CA GLN A 259 4.74 25.11 -0.56
C GLN A 259 4.66 23.65 -1.00
N GLY A 260 3.44 23.11 -1.14
CA GLY A 260 3.20 21.76 -1.66
C GLY A 260 3.76 21.54 -3.06
N ARG A 261 3.50 22.46 -4.00
CA ARG A 261 4.09 22.40 -5.36
C ARG A 261 5.62 22.38 -5.34
N ILE A 262 6.25 23.17 -4.48
CA ILE A 262 7.71 23.20 -4.37
C ILE A 262 8.23 21.87 -3.80
N VAL A 263 7.56 21.31 -2.80
CA VAL A 263 7.88 19.99 -2.24
C VAL A 263 7.77 18.88 -3.29
N GLU A 264 6.74 18.91 -4.14
CA GLU A 264 6.59 17.97 -5.26
C GLU A 264 7.77 18.06 -6.25
N ILE A 265 8.22 19.27 -6.57
CA ILE A 265 9.39 19.48 -7.44
C ILE A 265 10.65 18.91 -6.79
N VAL A 266 10.86 19.12 -5.49
CA VAL A 266 12.01 18.55 -4.76
C VAL A 266 12.02 17.04 -4.87
N ARG A 267 10.87 16.38 -4.65
CA ARG A 267 10.76 14.91 -4.74
C ARG A 267 11.08 14.41 -6.14
N ARG A 268 10.52 15.04 -7.17
CA ARG A 268 10.85 14.69 -8.56
C ARG A 268 12.35 14.80 -8.83
N LEU A 269 12.97 15.88 -8.37
CA LEU A 269 14.41 16.09 -8.54
C LEU A 269 15.27 15.11 -7.73
N GLU A 270 14.80 14.68 -6.56
CA GLU A 270 15.43 13.61 -5.76
C GLU A 270 15.36 12.27 -6.49
N GLU A 271 14.18 11.90 -7.02
CA GLU A 271 13.99 10.67 -7.82
C GLU A 271 14.86 10.65 -9.08
N GLU A 272 15.10 11.81 -9.69
CA GLU A 272 16.01 11.97 -10.82
C GLU A 272 17.50 12.00 -10.42
N GLY A 273 17.82 11.95 -9.12
CA GLY A 273 19.19 12.02 -8.59
C GLY A 273 19.85 13.40 -8.73
N GLN A 274 19.05 14.46 -8.95
CA GLN A 274 19.53 15.83 -9.16
C GLN A 274 19.54 16.67 -7.89
N VAL A 275 18.84 16.21 -6.85
CA VAL A 275 18.77 16.81 -5.52
C VAL A 275 19.11 15.75 -4.48
N ILE A 276 19.91 16.13 -3.49
CA ILE A 276 20.32 15.26 -2.38
C ILE A 276 19.75 15.82 -1.08
N ILE A 277 18.96 15.01 -0.37
CA ILE A 277 18.40 15.34 0.94
C ILE A 277 19.29 14.73 2.03
N SER A 278 19.93 15.58 2.83
CA SER A 278 20.76 15.14 3.95
C SER A 278 19.90 14.40 4.99
N GLY A 279 20.22 13.14 5.28
CA GLY A 279 19.52 12.32 6.28
C GLY A 279 18.61 11.22 5.72
N ARG A 280 18.29 11.24 4.42
CA ARG A 280 17.55 10.15 3.74
C ARG A 280 18.43 9.26 2.85
N GLY A 281 19.62 9.73 2.48
CA GLY A 281 20.61 8.94 1.75
C GLY A 281 21.25 7.88 2.64
N GLY A 282 20.86 6.62 2.48
CA GLY A 282 21.57 5.50 3.07
C GLY A 282 22.97 5.40 2.49
N LYS A 283 23.99 5.90 3.22
CA LYS A 283 25.44 5.57 3.20
C LYS A 283 26.19 5.29 1.89
N GLU A 284 25.61 5.45 0.72
CA GLU A 284 26.24 5.20 -0.57
C GLU A 284 25.97 6.40 -1.47
N ASP A 285 26.75 7.46 -1.30
CA ASP A 285 27.20 8.37 -2.37
C ASP A 285 28.09 9.47 -1.78
N ILE A 286 29.15 9.05 -1.08
CA ILE A 286 30.34 9.89 -0.96
C ILE A 286 31.20 9.56 -2.18
N ILE A 287 30.96 10.25 -3.29
CA ILE A 287 31.88 10.22 -4.43
C ILE A 287 32.96 11.28 -4.17
N VAL A 288 34.22 10.81 -4.15
CA VAL A 288 35.46 11.59 -4.04
C VAL A 288 35.67 12.49 -5.25
#